data_AF-V7BXJ3-F1
#
_entry.id   AF-V7BXJ3-F1
#
_cell.length_a   1.000
_cell.length_b   1.000
_cell.length_c   1.000
_cell.angle_alpha   90.00
_cell.angle_beta   90.00
_cell.angle_gamma   90.00
#
_symmetry.space_group_name_H-M   'P 1'
#
loop_
_entity.id
_entity.type
_entity.pdbx_description
1 polymer ?
#
loop_
_entity_poly.entity_id
_entity_poly.type
_entity_poly.pdbx_seq_one_letter_code
_entity_poly.pdbx_strand_id
1 'polypeptide(L)'
;MKVGRNTRFLVKERQNPREVRPLCRFAFRLDELWCDCGKFQKLHLPCSHVLVACKYAHHDFARYISHVYTLQHVFHVYERLFGELINEEY
;
A
#
# COMPACT_ATOMS: atom_id res chain seq x y z
N MET A 1 -17.45 -21.08 -13.75
CA MET A 1 -17.88 -19.67 -13.63
C MET A 1 -16.65 -18.81 -13.31
N LYS A 2 -16.13 -18.04 -14.27
CA LYS A 2 -15.02 -17.10 -14.02
C LYS A 2 -15.61 -15.79 -13.50
N VAL A 3 -15.63 -15.60 -12.18
CA VAL A 3 -15.81 -14.26 -11.59
C VAL A 3 -14.52 -13.49 -11.88
N GLY A 4 -14.49 -12.78 -13.00
CA GLY A 4 -13.41 -11.85 -13.30
C GLY A 4 -13.50 -10.70 -12.30
N ARG A 5 -12.70 -10.74 -11.24
CA ARG A 5 -12.57 -9.61 -10.31
C ARG A 5 -12.07 -8.42 -11.13
N ASN A 6 -12.81 -7.31 -11.11
CA ASN A 6 -12.39 -6.10 -11.80
C ASN A 6 -11.09 -5.62 -11.14
N THR A 7 -9.97 -5.62 -11.86
CA THR A 7 -8.64 -5.23 -11.34
C THR A 7 -8.26 -3.80 -11.68
N ARG A 8 -9.05 -3.12 -12.52
CA ARG A 8 -8.75 -1.78 -13.02
C ARG A 8 -9.73 -0.76 -12.46
N PHE A 9 -9.19 0.27 -11.84
CA PHE A 9 -9.97 1.32 -11.18
C PHE A 9 -9.54 2.70 -11.63
N LEU A 10 -10.51 3.61 -11.66
CA LEU A 10 -10.28 5.03 -11.80
C LEU A 10 -10.70 5.70 -10.49
N VAL A 11 -9.73 6.20 -9.73
CA VAL A 11 -9.97 6.85 -8.44
C VAL A 11 -9.99 8.35 -8.64
N LYS A 12 -11.09 9.00 -8.26
CA LYS A 12 -11.23 10.46 -8.26
C LYS A 12 -11.03 10.98 -6.85
N GLU A 13 -10.09 11.90 -6.68
CA GLU A 13 -9.90 12.55 -5.38
C GLU A 13 -11.08 13.47 -5.06
N ARG A 14 -11.44 13.56 -3.78
CA ARG A 14 -12.35 14.59 -3.29
C ARG A 14 -11.54 15.88 -3.18
N GLN A 15 -11.98 16.93 -3.87
CA GLN A 15 -11.30 18.22 -3.84
C GLN A 15 -11.62 18.93 -2.52
N ASN A 16 -10.58 19.42 -1.85
CA ASN A 16 -10.74 20.38 -0.77
C ASN A 16 -11.07 21.74 -1.42
N PRO A 17 -12.22 22.38 -1.10
CA PRO A 17 -12.57 23.68 -1.69
C PRO A 17 -11.55 24.79 -1.45
N ARG A 18 -10.67 24.62 -0.45
CA ARG A 18 -9.59 25.56 -0.11
C ARG A 18 -8.30 25.32 -0.91
N GLU A 19 -8.19 24.19 -1.61
CA GLU A 19 -7.03 23.87 -2.44
C GLU A 19 -7.29 24.18 -3.90
N VAL A 20 -6.46 25.06 -4.47
CA VAL A 20 -6.43 25.35 -5.91
C VAL A 20 -5.66 24.25 -6.65
N ARG A 21 -6.05 22.99 -6.43
CA ARG A 21 -5.49 21.85 -7.16
C ARG A 21 -6.52 21.30 -8.14
N PRO A 22 -6.13 20.98 -9.39
CA PRO A 22 -7.02 20.32 -10.32
C PRO A 22 -7.53 18.99 -9.77
N LEU A 23 -8.76 18.62 -10.13
CA LEU A 23 -9.29 17.28 -9.86
C LEU A 23 -8.48 16.24 -10.64
N CYS A 24 -7.61 15.53 -9.93
CA CYS A 24 -6.84 14.44 -10.49
C CYS A 24 -7.65 13.14 -10.45
N ARG A 25 -7.66 12.44 -11.59
CA ARG A 25 -8.15 11.07 -11.72
C ARG A 25 -6.92 10.18 -11.84
N PHE A 26 -6.89 9.13 -11.03
CA PHE A 26 -5.77 8.22 -10.95
C PHE A 26 -6.20 6.84 -11.46
N ALA A 27 -5.48 6.34 -12.47
CA ALA A 27 -5.61 4.99 -12.97
C ALA A 27 -4.81 4.02 -12.10
N PHE A 28 -5.46 2.92 -11.74
CA PHE A 28 -4.88 1.91 -10.89
C PHE A 28 -5.19 0.51 -11.39
N ARG A 29 -4.19 -0.38 -11.30
CA ARG A 29 -4.24 -1.79 -11.71
C ARG A 29 -3.77 -2.68 -10.54
N LEU A 30 -4.70 -3.42 -9.94
CA LEU A 30 -4.46 -4.31 -8.79
C LEU A 30 -3.52 -5.47 -9.15
N ASP A 31 -3.68 -6.04 -10.34
CA ASP A 31 -2.88 -7.14 -10.87
C ASP A 31 -1.42 -6.76 -11.12
N GLU A 32 -1.20 -5.54 -11.56
CA GLU A 32 0.14 -5.01 -11.84
C GLU A 32 0.74 -4.24 -10.68
N LEU A 33 0.05 -4.15 -9.52
CA LEU A 33 0.52 -3.38 -8.38
C LEU A 33 0.93 -1.95 -8.79
N TRP A 34 0.10 -1.30 -9.63
CA TRP A 34 0.51 -0.11 -10.37
C TRP A 34 -0.50 1.02 -10.21
N CYS A 35 -0.01 2.21 -9.83
CA CYS A 35 -0.78 3.45 -9.80
C CYS A 35 -0.03 4.54 -10.55
N ASP A 36 -0.74 5.35 -11.34
CA ASP A 36 -0.21 6.50 -12.06
C ASP A 36 0.28 7.65 -11.14
N CYS A 37 -0.04 7.63 -9.85
CA CYS A 37 0.53 8.57 -8.87
C CYS A 37 2.02 8.32 -8.59
N GLY A 38 2.60 7.21 -9.06
CA GLY A 38 4.03 6.92 -8.97
C GLY A 38 4.55 6.53 -7.58
N LYS A 39 3.74 6.66 -6.53
CA LYS A 39 4.14 6.35 -5.14
C LYS A 39 4.23 4.86 -4.87
N PHE A 40 3.31 4.09 -5.45
CA PHE A 40 3.22 2.67 -5.22
C PHE A 40 4.49 1.93 -5.66
N GLN A 41 5.02 2.24 -6.85
CA GLN A 41 6.23 1.57 -7.34
C GLN A 41 7.49 1.95 -6.55
N LYS A 42 7.55 3.18 -6.00
CA LYS A 42 8.74 3.65 -5.26
C LYS A 42 8.83 3.12 -3.84
N LEU A 43 7.69 2.97 -3.17
CA LEU A 43 7.65 2.61 -1.74
C LEU A 43 7.33 1.14 -1.50
N HIS A 44 7.02 0.36 -2.55
CA HIS A 44 6.52 -1.01 -2.41
C HIS A 44 5.35 -1.13 -1.41
N LEU A 45 4.54 -0.07 -1.32
CA LEU A 45 3.43 0.10 -0.40
C LEU A 45 2.20 0.64 -1.14
N PRO A 46 0.98 0.21 -0.72
CA PRO A 46 -0.27 0.86 -1.10
C PRO A 46 -0.25 2.37 -0.94
N CYS A 47 -0.42 3.09 -2.05
CA CYS A 47 -0.80 4.50 -1.98
C CYS A 47 -2.27 4.62 -1.54
N SER A 48 -2.69 5.83 -1.16
CA SER A 48 -4.07 6.10 -0.75
C SER A 48 -5.11 5.68 -1.80
N HIS A 49 -4.80 5.83 -3.10
CA HIS A 49 -5.69 5.40 -4.19
C HIS A 49 -5.91 3.88 -4.18
N VAL A 50 -4.86 3.09 -3.92
CA VAL A 50 -4.96 1.62 -3.79
C VAL A 50 -5.82 1.22 -2.62
N LEU A 51 -5.65 1.86 -1.46
CA LEU A 51 -6.44 1.56 -0.26
C LEU A 51 -7.93 1.83 -0.49
N VAL A 52 -8.27 2.93 -1.16
CA VAL A 52 -9.65 3.26 -1.51
C VAL A 52 -10.23 2.25 -2.50
N ALA A 53 -9.48 1.88 -3.54
CA ALA A 53 -9.91 0.87 -4.51
C ALA A 53 -10.12 -0.50 -3.85
N CYS A 54 -9.21 -0.92 -2.96
CA CYS A 54 -9.34 -2.16 -2.19
C CYS A 54 -10.60 -2.16 -1.33
N LYS A 55 -10.85 -1.06 -0.61
CA LYS A 55 -12.07 -0.89 0.21
C LYS A 55 -13.33 -0.98 -0.65
N TYR A 56 -13.34 -0.35 -1.82
CA TYR A 56 -14.49 -0.37 -2.73
C TYR A 56 -14.73 -1.75 -3.35
N ALA A 57 -13.65 -2.45 -3.71
CA ALA A 57 -13.72 -3.77 -4.34
C ALA A 57 -13.85 -4.93 -3.34
N HIS A 58 -13.90 -4.65 -2.03
CA HIS A 58 -13.82 -5.65 -0.96
C HIS A 58 -12.58 -6.56 -1.08
N HIS A 59 -11.47 -5.98 -1.52
CA HIS A 59 -10.17 -6.64 -1.55
C HIS A 59 -9.42 -6.39 -0.24
N ASP A 60 -8.78 -7.44 0.27
CA ASP A 60 -7.80 -7.30 1.34
C ASP A 60 -6.56 -6.56 0.80
N PHE A 61 -6.31 -5.36 1.34
CA PHE A 61 -5.19 -4.54 0.93
C PHE A 61 -3.84 -5.10 1.38
N ALA A 62 -3.81 -5.94 2.41
CA ALA A 62 -2.58 -6.55 2.94
C ALA A 62 -1.86 -7.40 1.87
N ARG A 63 -2.62 -7.94 0.91
CA ARG A 63 -2.10 -8.65 -0.26
C ARG A 63 -1.21 -7.80 -1.17
N TYR A 64 -1.29 -6.48 -1.08
CA TYR A 64 -0.53 -5.54 -1.90
C TYR A 64 0.61 -4.86 -1.11
N ILE A 65 0.81 -5.23 0.16
CA ILE A 65 1.95 -4.77 0.97
C ILE A 65 3.13 -5.70 0.71
N SER A 66 4.29 -5.13 0.38
CA SER A 66 5.51 -5.94 0.22
C SER A 66 5.90 -6.62 1.54
N HIS A 67 6.40 -7.85 1.44
CA HIS A 67 6.80 -8.66 2.59
C HIS A 67 7.87 -7.99 3.47
N VAL A 68 8.65 -7.05 2.92
CA VAL A 68 9.67 -6.29 3.65
C VAL A 68 9.10 -5.44 4.80
N TYR A 69 7.79 -5.16 4.75
CA TYR A 69 7.06 -4.42 5.79
C TYR A 69 6.36 -5.33 6.81
N THR A 70 6.58 -6.66 6.76
CA THR A 70 6.03 -7.58 7.75
C THR A 70 6.88 -7.57 9.02
N LEU A 71 6.24 -7.74 10.18
CA LEU A 71 6.95 -7.88 11.45
C LEU A 71 7.96 -9.04 11.43
N GLN A 72 7.64 -10.13 10.74
CA GLN A 72 8.55 -11.26 10.57
C GLN A 72 9.83 -10.85 9.82
N HIS A 73 9.70 -10.10 8.72
CA HIS A 73 10.86 -9.64 7.97
C HIS A 73 11.69 -8.63 8.78
N VAL A 74 11.03 -7.69 9.45
CA VAL A 74 11.70 -6.74 10.35
C VAL A 74 12.44 -7.50 11.45
N PHE A 75 11.78 -8.41 12.16
CA PHE A 75 12.40 -9.22 13.20
C PHE A 75 13.64 -9.96 12.69
N HIS A 76 13.54 -10.64 11.55
CA HIS A 76 14.67 -11.38 10.96
C HIS A 76 15.86 -10.48 10.56
N VAL A 77 15.59 -9.24 10.13
CA VAL A 77 16.66 -8.26 9.83
C VAL A 77 17.34 -7.82 11.12
N TYR A 78 16.56 -7.50 12.17
CA TYR A 78 17.10 -6.98 13.43
C TYR A 78 17.75 -8.07 14.30
N GLU A 79 17.23 -9.30 14.32
CA GLU A 79 17.83 -10.44 15.03
C GLU A 79 19.27 -10.72 14.56
N ARG A 80 19.56 -10.49 13.28
CA ARG A 80 20.91 -10.64 12.73
C ARG A 80 21.86 -9.48 13.07
N LEU A 81 21.30 -8.33 13.42
CA LEU A 81 22.06 -7.09 13.64
C LEU A 81 22.27 -6.78 15.13
N PHE A 82 21.37 -7.24 15.98
CA PHE A 82 21.35 -6.95 17.41
C PHE A 82 21.33 -8.27 18.17
N GLY A 83 22.25 -8.41 19.12
CA GLY A 83 22.22 -9.52 20.08
C GLY A 83 21.12 -9.34 21.13
N GLU A 84 20.92 -10.36 21.96
CA GLU A 84 19.97 -10.29 23.06
C GLU A 84 20.28 -9.10 23.98
N LEU A 85 19.24 -8.35 24.34
CA LEU A 85 19.36 -7.29 25.34
C LEU A 85 19.56 -7.95 26.69
N ILE A 86 20.77 -7.83 27.24
CA ILE A 86 21.04 -8.19 28.62
C ILE A 86 20.40 -7.10 29.48
N ASN A 87 19.44 -7.47 30.33
CA ASN A 87 18.91 -6.56 31.33
C ASN A 87 20.03 -6.24 32.32
N GLU A 88 20.65 -5.07 32.19
CA GLU A 88 21.38 -4.47 33.30
C GLU A 88 20.34 -3.82 34.20
N GLU A 89 20.20 -4.34 35.42
CA GLU A 89 19.35 -3.74 36.46
C GLU A 89 19.79 -2.28 36.68
N TYR A 90 18.89 -1.32 36.40
CA TYR A 90 19.11 0.12 36.54
C TYR A 90 19.07 0.56 38.01
#